data_AF-A0A949AMD6-F1
#
_entry.id   AF-A0A949AMD6-F1
#
_cell.length_a   1.000
_cell.length_b   1.000
_cell.length_c   1.000
_cell.angle_alpha   90.00
_cell.angle_beta   90.00
_cell.angle_gamma   90.00
#
_symmetry.space_group_name_H-M   'P 1'
#
loop_
_entity.id
_entity.type
_entity.pdbx_description
1 polymer ?
#
loop_
_entity_poly.entity_id
_entity_poly.type
_entity_poly.pdbx_seq_one_letter_code
_entity_poly.pdbx_strand_id
1 'polypeptide(L)'
;MRFNSITFKILFFIIIAFVVATFSVLLLANIHLTKIIDISQESVYSEKLDAIFGVLKDADERLKKTGLVEAYFEDFKASTINSLKKTYYGVSNPIIYPFIIDLNGAIVMHPALKAGDLSIKNLEVTKNMLASKSGNFTYLYLGQEKWCIFRHFNNWDWVIGYAFPLDVKYKDTRKFTVMLFVIMVGITAFVVLVLSLIVTKFTKPIVRLTKISKKISEGDIDQEIDFKNKDEVGTLARSFDNMRNAI
;
A
#
# COMPACT_ATOMS: atom_id res chain seq x y z
N MET A 1 4.26 -4.75 -42.39
CA MET A 1 4.11 -6.09 -41.79
C MET A 1 5.44 -6.54 -41.15
N ARG A 2 5.66 -6.32 -39.84
CA ARG A 2 6.85 -6.79 -39.10
C ARG A 2 6.53 -7.80 -37.97
N PHE A 3 5.24 -8.12 -37.77
CA PHE A 3 4.73 -8.93 -36.67
C PHE A 3 5.13 -10.43 -36.73
N ASN A 4 5.60 -10.92 -37.87
CA ASN A 4 6.00 -12.33 -38.03
C ASN A 4 7.49 -12.60 -37.82
N SER A 5 8.32 -11.58 -37.53
CA SER A 5 9.73 -11.78 -37.23
C SER A 5 9.93 -12.51 -35.89
N ILE A 6 10.81 -13.51 -35.85
CA ILE A 6 11.19 -14.22 -34.62
C ILE A 6 11.68 -13.23 -33.55
N THR A 7 12.44 -12.22 -33.95
CA THR A 7 12.90 -11.14 -33.06
C THR A 7 11.74 -10.42 -32.39
N PHE A 8 10.69 -10.09 -33.15
CA PHE A 8 9.52 -9.39 -32.61
C PHE A 8 8.75 -10.28 -31.62
N LYS A 9 8.53 -11.56 -31.96
CA LYS A 9 7.85 -12.51 -31.08
C LYS A 9 8.60 -12.68 -29.75
N ILE A 10 9.92 -12.89 -29.80
CA ILE A 10 10.76 -13.03 -28.60
C ILE A 10 10.68 -11.77 -27.74
N LEU A 11 10.86 -10.58 -28.34
CA LEU A 11 10.81 -9.33 -27.59
C LEU A 11 9.44 -9.08 -26.97
N PHE A 12 8.37 -9.39 -27.69
CA PHE A 12 7.01 -9.26 -27.20
C PHE A 12 6.78 -10.14 -25.95
N PHE A 13 7.17 -11.42 -25.99
CA PHE A 13 7.05 -12.30 -24.82
C PHE A 13 7.90 -11.84 -23.64
N ILE A 14 9.13 -11.38 -23.89
CA ILE A 14 10.00 -10.84 -22.84
C ILE A 14 9.37 -9.62 -22.18
N ILE A 15 8.91 -8.65 -22.98
CA ILE A 15 8.30 -7.42 -22.48
C ILE A 15 7.06 -7.76 -21.62
N ILE A 16 6.19 -8.65 -22.11
CA ILE A 16 5.02 -9.08 -21.34
C ILE A 16 5.43 -9.73 -20.02
N ALA A 17 6.40 -10.66 -20.06
CA ALA A 17 6.87 -11.33 -18.85
C ALA A 17 7.40 -10.33 -17.81
N PHE A 18 8.19 -9.34 -18.24
CA PHE A 18 8.69 -8.30 -17.35
C PHE A 18 7.58 -7.39 -16.83
N VAL A 19 6.65 -6.96 -17.67
CA VAL A 19 5.51 -6.14 -17.25
C VAL A 19 4.66 -6.87 -16.21
N VAL A 20 4.36 -8.16 -16.44
CA VAL A 20 3.61 -8.99 -15.48
C VAL A 20 4.38 -9.15 -14.18
N ALA A 21 5.69 -9.42 -14.23
CA ALA A 21 6.54 -9.54 -13.04
C ALA A 21 6.57 -8.23 -12.24
N THR A 22 6.81 -7.10 -12.90
CA THR A 22 6.82 -5.77 -12.27
C THR A 22 5.48 -5.44 -11.63
N PHE A 23 4.38 -5.69 -12.34
CA PHE A 23 3.04 -5.48 -11.80
C PHE A 23 2.78 -6.35 -10.56
N SER A 24 3.19 -7.62 -10.61
CA SER A 24 3.04 -8.56 -9.49
C SER A 24 3.83 -8.11 -8.26
N VAL A 25 5.07 -7.65 -8.45
CA VAL A 25 5.91 -7.10 -7.36
C VAL A 25 5.27 -5.85 -6.77
N LEU A 26 4.79 -4.92 -7.60
CA LEU A 26 4.13 -3.71 -7.13
C LEU A 26 2.83 -4.01 -6.36
N LEU A 27 2.05 -4.98 -6.82
CA LEU A 27 0.84 -5.45 -6.15
C LEU A 27 1.17 -6.03 -4.76
N LEU A 28 2.15 -6.93 -4.68
CA LEU A 28 2.59 -7.52 -3.42
C LEU A 28 3.14 -6.47 -2.46
N ALA A 29 3.97 -5.54 -2.95
CA ALA A 29 4.51 -4.45 -2.15
C ALA A 29 3.39 -3.57 -1.58
N ASN A 30 2.37 -3.24 -2.39
CA ASN A 30 1.22 -2.45 -1.93
C ASN A 30 0.43 -3.17 -0.81
N ILE A 31 0.17 -4.47 -0.97
CA ILE A 31 -0.53 -5.29 0.04
C ILE A 31 0.27 -5.33 1.35
N HIS A 32 1.58 -5.60 1.28
CA HIS A 32 2.43 -5.67 2.46
C HIS A 32 2.58 -4.33 3.18
N LEU A 33 2.78 -3.24 2.42
CA LEU A 33 2.90 -1.90 2.99
C LEU A 33 1.61 -1.52 3.72
N THR A 34 0.45 -1.73 3.10
CA THR A 34 -0.85 -1.45 3.73
C THR A 34 -0.99 -2.20 5.06
N LYS A 35 -0.67 -3.49 5.07
CA LYS A 35 -0.71 -4.31 6.29
C LYS A 35 0.27 -3.84 7.38
N ILE A 36 1.48 -3.46 7.01
CA ILE A 36 2.48 -2.94 7.96
C ILE A 36 1.97 -1.65 8.61
N ILE A 37 1.36 -0.76 7.83
CA ILE A 37 0.79 0.50 8.32
C ILE A 37 -0.39 0.21 9.24
N ASP A 38 -1.29 -0.69 8.87
CA ASP A 38 -2.43 -1.06 9.72
C ASP A 38 -1.96 -1.50 11.11
N ILE A 39 -1.00 -2.43 11.15
CA ILE A 39 -0.42 -2.92 12.40
C ILE A 39 0.29 -1.80 13.17
N SER A 40 1.11 -0.99 12.47
CA SER A 40 1.87 0.10 13.08
C SER A 40 0.95 1.17 13.66
N GLN A 41 -0.07 1.61 12.93
CA GLN A 41 -1.02 2.62 13.37
C GLN A 41 -1.87 2.08 14.52
N GLU A 42 -2.37 0.85 14.42
CA GLU A 42 -3.09 0.21 15.52
C GLU A 42 -2.24 0.15 16.80
N SER A 43 -0.96 -0.23 16.70
CA SER A 43 -0.03 -0.23 17.84
C SER A 43 0.16 1.17 18.44
N VAL A 44 0.49 2.17 17.61
CA VAL A 44 0.74 3.55 18.07
C VAL A 44 -0.50 4.16 18.72
N TYR A 45 -1.69 3.97 18.15
CA TYR A 45 -2.90 4.56 18.72
C TYR A 45 -3.47 3.73 19.87
N SER A 46 -3.17 2.43 19.96
CA SER A 46 -3.43 1.67 21.18
C SER A 46 -2.63 2.23 22.36
N GLU A 47 -1.35 2.53 22.17
CA GLU A 47 -0.51 3.16 23.21
C GLU A 47 -1.04 4.54 23.60
N LYS A 48 -1.50 5.35 22.64
CA LYS A 48 -2.16 6.64 22.92
C LYS A 48 -3.47 6.47 23.69
N LEU A 49 -4.24 5.41 23.41
CA LEU A 49 -5.42 5.08 24.20
C LEU A 49 -5.01 4.66 25.62
N ASP A 50 -3.93 3.88 25.79
CA ASP A 50 -3.41 3.49 27.10
C ASP A 50 -3.06 4.71 27.96
N ALA A 51 -2.49 5.76 27.36
CA ALA A 51 -2.23 7.02 28.05
C ALA A 51 -3.51 7.70 28.57
N ILE A 52 -4.59 7.75 27.76
CA ILE A 52 -5.89 8.29 28.19
C ILE A 52 -6.50 7.40 29.28
N PHE A 53 -6.41 6.08 29.12
CA PHE A 53 -6.88 5.12 30.12
C PHE A 53 -6.15 5.27 31.46
N GLY A 54 -4.86 5.57 31.45
CA GLY A 54 -4.10 5.91 32.66
C GLY A 54 -4.71 7.10 33.40
N VAL A 55 -4.97 8.21 32.69
CA VAL A 55 -5.61 9.41 33.26
C VAL A 55 -6.99 9.10 33.83
N LEU A 56 -7.81 8.33 33.11
CA LEU A 56 -9.16 7.95 33.56
C LEU A 56 -9.11 7.04 34.78
N LYS A 57 -8.20 6.06 34.78
CA LYS A 57 -8.01 5.13 35.90
C LYS A 57 -7.54 5.86 37.14
N ASP A 58 -6.57 6.76 37.02
CA ASP A 58 -6.07 7.57 38.15
C ASP A 58 -7.17 8.47 38.73
N ALA A 59 -8.00 9.06 37.86
CA ALA A 59 -9.14 9.86 38.29
C ALA A 59 -10.20 9.02 39.01
N ASP A 60 -10.53 7.84 38.48
CA ASP A 60 -11.47 6.90 39.09
C ASP A 60 -10.97 6.35 40.44
N GLU A 61 -9.67 6.02 40.55
CA GLU A 61 -9.06 5.60 41.81
C GLU A 61 -9.08 6.71 42.87
N ARG A 62 -8.78 7.95 42.47
CA ARG A 62 -8.90 9.11 43.35
C ARG A 62 -10.33 9.34 43.81
N LEU A 63 -11.31 9.19 42.92
CA LEU A 63 -12.72 9.30 43.28
C LEU A 63 -13.09 8.24 44.32
N LYS A 64 -12.70 6.98 44.10
CA LYS A 64 -12.95 5.88 45.07
C LYS A 64 -12.32 6.15 46.43
N LYS A 65 -11.13 6.75 46.47
CA LYS A 65 -10.44 7.15 47.72
C LYS A 65 -11.17 8.24 48.50
N THR A 66 -12.08 9.00 47.90
CA THR A 66 -12.89 9.99 48.63
C THR A 66 -13.92 9.36 49.57
N GLY A 67 -14.30 8.09 49.33
CA GLY A 67 -15.41 7.45 50.03
C GLY A 67 -16.80 8.01 49.71
N LEU A 68 -16.89 9.03 48.85
CA LEU A 68 -18.12 9.76 48.51
C LEU A 68 -18.33 9.76 46.99
N VAL A 69 -18.30 8.57 46.40
CA VAL A 69 -18.32 8.38 44.93
C VAL A 69 -19.51 9.08 44.29
N GLU A 70 -20.73 8.86 44.80
CA GLU A 70 -21.96 9.44 44.23
C GLU A 70 -21.94 10.97 44.24
N ALA A 71 -21.41 11.58 45.30
CA ALA A 71 -21.39 13.04 45.44
C ALA A 71 -20.41 13.72 44.48
N TYR A 72 -19.31 13.04 44.12
CA TYR A 72 -18.22 13.64 43.34
C TYR A 72 -18.06 13.07 41.93
N PHE A 73 -18.88 12.09 41.52
CA PHE A 73 -18.73 11.39 40.25
C PHE A 73 -18.72 12.34 39.05
N GLU A 74 -19.73 13.21 38.95
CA GLU A 74 -19.86 14.16 37.84
C GLU A 74 -18.74 15.22 37.84
N ASP A 75 -18.31 15.68 39.02
CA ASP A 75 -17.21 16.64 39.15
C ASP A 75 -15.88 16.03 38.68
N PHE A 76 -15.61 14.77 39.03
CA PHE A 76 -14.43 14.05 38.58
C PHE A 76 -14.46 13.81 37.07
N LYS A 77 -15.61 13.40 36.52
CA LYS A 77 -15.80 13.28 35.07
C LYS A 77 -15.51 14.60 34.37
N ALA A 78 -16.18 15.69 34.78
CA ALA A 78 -16.04 17.01 34.17
C ALA A 78 -14.60 17.54 34.25
N SER A 79 -13.95 17.41 35.42
CA SER A 79 -12.56 17.81 35.62
C SER A 79 -11.60 17.02 34.71
N THR A 80 -11.82 15.72 34.58
CA THR A 80 -11.01 14.85 33.72
C THR A 80 -11.16 15.19 32.26
N ILE A 81 -12.41 15.39 31.79
CA ILE A 81 -12.67 15.86 30.42
C ILE A 81 -12.00 17.21 30.16
N ASN A 82 -12.04 18.15 31.10
CA ASN A 82 -11.37 19.44 30.95
C ASN A 82 -9.85 19.29 30.85
N SER A 83 -9.25 18.39 31.62
CA SER A 83 -7.82 18.06 31.52
C SER A 83 -7.48 17.48 30.13
N LEU A 84 -8.23 16.48 29.67
CA LEU A 84 -8.03 15.85 28.36
C LEU A 84 -8.21 16.86 27.22
N LYS A 85 -9.23 17.72 27.27
CA LYS A 85 -9.44 18.79 26.27
C LYS A 85 -8.24 19.74 26.20
N LYS A 86 -7.70 20.18 27.35
CA LYS A 86 -6.50 21.04 27.39
C LYS A 86 -5.28 20.34 26.77
N THR A 87 -5.11 19.05 27.01
CA THR A 87 -3.98 18.27 26.50
C THR A 87 -4.07 18.01 25.00
N TYR A 88 -5.26 17.68 24.48
CA TYR A 88 -5.41 17.16 23.12
C TYR A 88 -6.01 18.15 22.11
N TYR A 89 -6.74 19.18 22.54
CA TYR A 89 -7.43 20.13 21.65
C TYR A 89 -6.81 21.54 21.66
N GLY A 90 -5.52 21.65 22.01
CA GLY A 90 -4.80 22.93 21.99
C GLY A 90 -4.63 23.56 20.60
N VAL A 91 -5.01 22.85 19.53
CA VAL A 91 -4.99 23.33 18.14
C VAL A 91 -6.42 23.36 17.61
N SER A 92 -6.76 24.36 16.79
CA SER A 92 -8.08 24.44 16.15
C SER A 92 -8.29 23.27 15.18
N ASN A 93 -9.33 22.48 15.43
CA ASN A 93 -9.77 21.34 14.60
C ASN A 93 -8.65 20.33 14.26
N PRO A 94 -8.13 19.59 15.27
CA PRO A 94 -7.10 18.60 15.04
C PRO A 94 -7.55 17.57 13.99
N ILE A 95 -6.68 17.26 13.03
CA ILE A 95 -6.94 16.22 12.01
C ILE A 95 -6.99 14.82 12.65
N ILE A 96 -6.24 14.65 13.73
CA ILE A 96 -6.11 13.42 14.52
C ILE A 96 -6.45 13.77 15.95
N TYR A 97 -7.49 13.15 16.51
CA TYR A 97 -7.97 13.51 17.84
C TYR A 97 -8.57 12.33 18.59
N PRO A 98 -8.43 12.32 19.94
CA PRO A 98 -9.25 11.46 20.76
C PRO A 98 -10.68 12.02 20.83
N PHE A 99 -11.65 11.13 20.98
CA PHE A 99 -13.03 11.44 21.27
C PHE A 99 -13.55 10.48 22.35
N ILE A 100 -14.62 10.88 23.02
CA ILE A 100 -15.31 10.05 24.01
C ILE A 100 -16.80 10.12 23.75
N ILE A 101 -17.46 8.96 23.74
CA ILE A 101 -18.91 8.83 23.75
C ILE A 101 -19.35 8.03 24.98
N ASP A 102 -20.60 8.21 25.40
CA ASP A 102 -21.23 7.32 26.39
C ASP A 102 -21.86 6.08 25.73
N LEU A 103 -22.39 5.16 26.55
CA LEU A 103 -23.09 3.97 26.06
C LEU A 103 -24.40 4.25 25.31
N ASN A 104 -24.94 5.47 25.41
CA ASN A 104 -26.11 5.90 24.63
C ASN A 104 -25.74 6.42 23.23
N GLY A 105 -24.44 6.53 22.94
CA GLY A 105 -23.90 7.13 21.72
C GLY A 105 -23.89 8.66 21.73
N ALA A 106 -24.01 9.28 22.90
CA ALA A 106 -23.90 10.73 23.06
C ALA A 106 -22.43 11.15 23.15
N ILE A 107 -22.10 12.27 22.53
CA ILE A 107 -20.77 12.87 22.62
C ILE A 107 -20.50 13.30 24.07
N VAL A 108 -19.37 12.88 24.62
CA VAL A 108 -18.83 13.37 25.89
C VAL A 108 -17.66 14.34 25.62
N MET A 109 -16.80 13.98 24.66
CA MET A 109 -15.64 14.77 24.28
C MET A 109 -15.39 14.67 22.76
N HIS A 110 -15.39 15.80 22.06
CA HIS A 110 -15.08 15.89 20.63
C HIS A 110 -14.56 17.31 20.31
N PRO A 111 -13.67 17.49 19.31
CA PRO A 111 -13.16 18.82 18.97
C PRO A 111 -14.22 19.76 18.36
N ALA A 112 -15.16 19.21 17.58
CA ALA A 112 -16.18 19.98 16.85
C ALA A 112 -17.62 19.81 17.36
N LEU A 113 -17.92 18.71 18.07
CA LEU A 113 -19.28 18.36 18.49
C LEU A 113 -19.43 18.66 19.98
N LYS A 114 -20.60 19.14 20.38
CA LYS A 114 -20.88 19.51 21.77
C LYS A 114 -21.16 18.28 22.61
N ALA A 115 -20.94 18.38 23.93
CA ALA A 115 -21.35 17.32 24.84
C ALA A 115 -22.87 17.14 24.79
N GLY A 116 -23.34 15.89 24.82
CA GLY A 116 -24.74 15.50 24.67
C GLY A 116 -25.24 15.38 23.23
N ASP A 117 -24.42 15.72 22.23
CA ASP A 117 -24.79 15.60 20.82
C ASP A 117 -24.98 14.13 20.42
N LEU A 118 -26.09 13.82 19.75
CA LEU A 118 -26.49 12.47 19.31
C LEU A 118 -26.36 12.27 17.79
N SER A 119 -25.80 13.24 17.06
CA SER A 119 -25.68 13.22 15.59
C SER A 119 -24.95 11.99 15.05
N ILE A 120 -24.03 11.41 15.83
CA ILE A 120 -23.29 10.21 15.45
C ILE A 120 -23.89 8.90 15.98
N LYS A 121 -24.91 8.94 16.83
CA LYS A 121 -25.48 7.75 17.50
C LYS A 121 -25.91 6.67 16.52
N ASN A 122 -26.56 7.07 15.44
CA ASN A 122 -27.16 6.15 14.48
C ASN A 122 -26.18 5.66 13.40
N LEU A 123 -24.95 6.17 13.38
CA LEU A 123 -23.93 5.69 12.45
C LEU A 123 -23.57 4.24 12.77
N GLU A 124 -23.33 3.46 11.72
CA GLU A 124 -22.94 2.04 11.85
C GLU A 124 -21.68 1.88 12.69
N VAL A 125 -20.68 2.75 12.49
CA VAL A 125 -19.45 2.76 13.29
C VAL A 125 -19.74 2.90 14.79
N THR A 126 -20.68 3.75 15.18
CA THR A 126 -21.04 3.96 16.58
C THR A 126 -21.71 2.73 17.17
N LYS A 127 -22.62 2.11 16.42
CA LYS A 127 -23.27 0.85 16.84
C LYS A 127 -22.23 -0.27 17.00
N ASN A 128 -21.30 -0.40 16.07
CA ASN A 128 -20.23 -1.40 16.12
C ASN A 128 -19.28 -1.14 17.30
N MET A 129 -18.95 0.12 17.56
CA MET A 129 -18.19 0.52 18.75
C MET A 129 -18.92 0.15 20.04
N LEU A 130 -20.23 0.39 20.14
CA LEU A 130 -21.01 0.04 21.33
C LEU A 130 -21.18 -1.47 21.52
N ALA A 131 -21.17 -2.25 20.44
CA ALA A 131 -21.33 -3.71 20.48
C ALA A 131 -20.04 -4.49 20.84
N SER A 132 -18.86 -3.86 20.74
CA SER A 132 -17.55 -4.51 20.90
C SER A 132 -16.75 -3.84 22.01
N LYS A 133 -15.99 -4.59 22.82
CA LYS A 133 -15.20 -3.99 23.92
C LYS A 133 -14.04 -3.10 23.45
N SER A 134 -13.47 -3.43 22.30
CA SER A 134 -12.36 -2.71 21.67
C SER A 134 -12.24 -3.13 20.22
N GLY A 135 -11.52 -2.34 19.44
CA GLY A 135 -11.19 -2.69 18.06
C GLY A 135 -10.92 -1.46 17.22
N ASN A 136 -10.92 -1.65 15.91
CA ASN A 136 -10.78 -0.57 14.96
C ASN A 136 -11.69 -0.79 13.75
N PHE A 137 -12.12 0.29 13.12
CA PHE A 137 -13.02 0.28 11.98
C PHE A 137 -12.64 1.36 10.97
N THR A 138 -12.95 1.11 9.70
CA THR A 138 -13.00 2.13 8.67
C THR A 138 -14.45 2.47 8.39
N TYR A 139 -14.76 3.76 8.23
CA TYR A 139 -16.12 4.23 7.99
C TYR A 139 -16.13 5.50 7.14
N LEU A 140 -17.25 5.74 6.46
CA LEU A 140 -17.48 6.97 5.72
C LEU A 140 -18.17 8.00 6.61
N TYR A 141 -17.62 9.20 6.69
CA TYR A 141 -18.21 10.31 7.44
C TYR A 141 -18.15 11.58 6.62
N LEU A 142 -19.32 12.15 6.29
CA LEU A 142 -19.46 13.36 5.46
C LEU A 142 -18.67 13.27 4.14
N GLY A 143 -18.68 12.10 3.49
CA GLY A 143 -17.97 11.86 2.23
C GLY A 143 -16.47 11.61 2.36
N GLN A 144 -15.91 11.59 3.57
CA GLN A 144 -14.50 11.27 3.83
C GLN A 144 -14.36 9.91 4.51
N GLU A 145 -13.50 9.05 3.98
CA GLU A 145 -13.13 7.79 4.63
C GLU A 145 -12.23 8.06 5.84
N LYS A 146 -12.63 7.53 6.99
CA LYS A 146 -11.93 7.65 8.25
C LYS A 146 -11.64 6.27 8.82
N TRP A 147 -10.53 6.18 9.54
CA TRP A 147 -10.23 5.05 10.41
C TRP A 147 -10.40 5.50 11.86
N CYS A 148 -10.97 4.63 12.68
CA CYS A 148 -10.99 4.80 14.12
C CYS A 148 -10.51 3.56 14.84
N ILE A 149 -9.90 3.77 16.00
CA ILE A 149 -9.60 2.74 16.99
C ILE A 149 -10.22 3.16 18.31
N PHE A 150 -10.77 2.21 19.06
CA PHE A 150 -11.52 2.51 20.27
C PHE A 150 -11.38 1.41 21.31
N ARG A 151 -11.73 1.77 22.56
CA ARG A 151 -11.79 0.88 23.70
C ARG A 151 -12.82 1.37 24.72
N HIS A 152 -13.51 0.43 25.36
CA HIS A 152 -14.45 0.70 26.44
C HIS A 152 -13.73 0.89 27.77
N PHE A 153 -14.15 1.93 28.50
CA PHE A 153 -13.80 2.19 29.89
C PHE A 153 -15.04 2.03 30.74
N ASN A 154 -15.24 0.80 31.23
CA ASN A 154 -16.47 0.37 31.88
C ASN A 154 -16.79 1.11 33.18
N ASN A 155 -15.79 1.62 33.90
CA ASN A 155 -16.04 2.25 35.21
C ASN A 155 -16.95 3.48 35.06
N TRP A 156 -16.85 4.19 33.93
CA TRP A 156 -17.59 5.43 33.68
C TRP A 156 -18.55 5.34 32.48
N ASP A 157 -18.77 4.13 31.95
CA ASP A 157 -19.61 3.84 30.79
C ASP A 157 -19.23 4.65 29.55
N TRP A 158 -17.92 4.78 29.32
CA TRP A 158 -17.35 5.57 28.24
C TRP A 158 -16.68 4.69 27.19
N VAL A 159 -16.85 5.06 25.92
CA VAL A 159 -16.05 4.54 24.81
C VAL A 159 -15.11 5.63 24.36
N ILE A 160 -13.81 5.35 24.43
CA ILE A 160 -12.75 6.27 24.05
C ILE A 160 -12.17 5.79 22.73
N GLY A 161 -12.01 6.69 21.78
CA GLY A 161 -11.39 6.36 20.50
C GLY A 161 -10.55 7.48 19.94
N TYR A 162 -9.71 7.12 18.97
CA TYR A 162 -9.09 8.07 18.05
C TYR A 162 -9.76 7.93 16.70
N ALA A 163 -10.00 9.04 16.01
CA ALA A 163 -10.49 9.06 14.64
C ALA A 163 -9.64 9.99 13.78
N PHE A 164 -9.31 9.55 12.57
CA PHE A 164 -8.66 10.39 11.57
C PHE A 164 -8.88 9.86 10.14
N PRO A 165 -8.74 10.74 9.13
CA PRO A 165 -8.89 10.36 7.73
C PRO A 165 -7.88 9.31 7.23
N LEU A 166 -8.29 8.45 6.28
CA LEU A 166 -7.41 7.44 5.68
C LEU A 166 -6.25 8.03 4.88
N ASP A 167 -6.45 9.19 4.24
CA ASP A 167 -5.38 9.89 3.52
C ASP A 167 -4.27 10.37 4.46
N VAL A 168 -4.61 10.62 5.73
CA VAL A 168 -3.64 10.91 6.80
C VAL A 168 -2.94 9.63 7.25
N LYS A 169 -3.70 8.54 7.45
CA LYS A 169 -3.16 7.22 7.82
C LYS A 169 -2.12 6.70 6.81
N TYR A 170 -2.38 6.89 5.52
CA TYR A 170 -1.55 6.36 4.42
C TYR A 170 -0.72 7.43 3.69
N LYS A 171 -0.58 8.63 4.27
CA LYS A 171 0.08 9.76 3.60
C LYS A 171 1.52 9.45 3.18
N ASP A 172 2.31 8.94 4.12
CA ASP A 172 3.73 8.71 3.91
C ASP A 172 3.98 7.51 2.98
N THR A 173 3.10 6.53 3.01
CA THR A 173 3.23 5.34 2.18
C THR A 173 2.78 5.58 0.76
N ARG A 174 1.82 6.48 0.51
CA ARG A 174 1.50 6.90 -0.86
C ARG A 174 2.72 7.46 -1.57
N LYS A 175 3.53 8.30 -0.90
CA LYS A 175 4.79 8.82 -1.47
C LYS A 175 5.77 7.68 -1.75
N PHE A 176 5.93 6.78 -0.79
CA PHE A 176 6.81 5.62 -0.93
C PHE A 176 6.38 4.69 -2.08
N THR A 177 5.08 4.41 -2.23
CA THR A 177 4.52 3.61 -3.32
C THR A 177 4.76 4.27 -4.68
N VAL A 178 4.58 5.59 -4.80
CA VAL A 178 4.87 6.31 -6.05
C VAL A 178 6.36 6.25 -6.38
N MET A 179 7.23 6.45 -5.38
CA MET A 179 8.68 6.35 -5.57
C MET A 179 9.09 4.94 -6.02
N LEU A 180 8.59 3.89 -5.35
CA LEU A 180 8.83 2.50 -5.75
C LEU A 180 8.33 2.21 -7.17
N PHE A 181 7.15 2.72 -7.53
CA PHE A 181 6.60 2.58 -8.86
C PHE A 181 7.52 3.17 -9.93
N VAL A 182 7.98 4.40 -9.73
CA VAL A 182 8.90 5.08 -10.67
C VAL A 182 10.20 4.31 -10.82
N ILE A 183 10.79 3.85 -9.70
CA ILE A 183 12.03 3.06 -9.72
C ILE A 183 11.82 1.74 -10.48
N MET A 184 10.74 1.02 -10.19
CA MET A 184 10.44 -0.26 -10.84
C MET A 184 10.19 -0.11 -12.34
N VAL A 185 9.45 0.92 -12.76
CA VAL A 185 9.25 1.22 -14.17
C VAL A 185 10.59 1.56 -14.85
N GLY A 186 11.46 2.33 -14.19
CA GLY A 186 12.79 2.64 -14.69
C GLY A 186 13.67 1.40 -14.88
N ILE A 187 13.70 0.51 -13.89
CA ILE A 187 14.42 -0.76 -13.97
C ILE A 187 13.88 -1.62 -15.11
N THR A 188 12.55 -1.75 -15.22
CA THR A 188 11.92 -2.54 -16.29
C THR A 188 12.23 -1.99 -17.67
N ALA A 189 12.17 -0.67 -17.85
CA ALA A 189 12.54 -0.02 -19.10
C ALA A 189 14.01 -0.27 -19.46
N PHE A 190 14.91 -0.18 -18.49
CA PHE A 190 16.33 -0.46 -18.67
C PHE A 190 16.58 -1.91 -19.08
N VAL A 191 15.95 -2.88 -18.40
CA VAL A 191 16.10 -4.30 -18.70
C VAL A 191 15.55 -4.63 -20.08
N VAL A 192 14.37 -4.11 -20.44
CA VAL A 192 13.77 -4.29 -21.79
C VAL A 192 14.70 -3.73 -22.87
N LEU A 193 15.29 -2.55 -22.65
CA LEU A 193 16.25 -1.95 -23.58
C LEU A 193 17.47 -2.86 -23.78
N VAL A 194 18.11 -3.30 -22.70
CA VAL A 194 19.30 -4.17 -22.74
C VAL A 194 18.98 -5.50 -23.43
N LEU A 195 17.88 -6.15 -23.07
CA LEU A 195 17.46 -7.40 -23.71
C LEU A 195 17.13 -7.22 -25.19
N SER A 196 16.55 -6.08 -25.58
CA SER A 196 16.30 -5.77 -27.00
C SER A 196 17.58 -5.72 -27.82
N LEU A 197 18.62 -5.09 -27.30
CA LEU A 197 19.92 -5.03 -27.96
C LEU A 197 20.55 -6.42 -28.08
N ILE A 198 20.47 -7.23 -27.01
CA ILE A 198 21.00 -8.59 -26.97
C ILE A 198 20.27 -9.50 -27.98
N VAL A 199 18.95 -9.58 -27.91
CA VAL A 199 18.14 -10.42 -28.83
C VAL A 199 18.38 -10.02 -30.28
N THR A 200 18.48 -8.72 -30.57
CA THR A 200 18.77 -8.22 -31.91
C THR A 200 20.16 -8.65 -32.39
N LYS A 201 21.18 -8.63 -31.50
CA LYS A 201 22.55 -9.06 -31.82
C LYS A 201 22.61 -10.54 -32.20
N PHE A 202 21.85 -11.39 -31.52
CA PHE A 202 21.80 -12.84 -31.81
C PHE A 202 20.91 -13.22 -32.99
N THR A 203 19.74 -12.58 -33.13
CA THR A 203 18.78 -12.95 -34.19
C THR A 203 19.19 -12.41 -35.57
N LYS A 204 19.92 -11.29 -35.65
CA LYS A 204 20.37 -10.71 -36.93
C LYS A 204 21.20 -11.69 -37.79
N PRO A 205 22.28 -12.33 -37.26
CA PRO A 205 23.03 -13.32 -38.01
C PRO A 205 22.20 -14.51 -38.49
N ILE A 206 21.30 -15.03 -37.64
CA ILE A 206 20.42 -16.16 -37.97
C ILE A 206 19.50 -15.78 -39.14
N VAL A 207 18.86 -14.61 -39.07
CA VAL A 207 17.99 -14.11 -40.16
C VAL A 207 18.79 -13.92 -41.46
N ARG A 208 20.07 -13.50 -41.38
CA ARG A 208 20.94 -13.39 -42.55
C ARG A 208 21.26 -14.76 -43.15
N LEU A 209 21.61 -15.76 -42.34
CA LEU A 209 21.83 -17.14 -42.80
C LEU A 209 20.58 -17.73 -43.46
N THR A 210 19.40 -17.56 -42.87
CA THR A 210 18.14 -18.03 -43.46
C THR A 210 17.89 -17.40 -44.83
N LYS A 211 18.19 -16.11 -45.00
CA LYS A 211 18.05 -15.42 -46.30
C LYS A 211 19.04 -15.93 -47.33
N ILE A 212 20.30 -16.16 -46.96
CA ILE A 212 21.32 -16.71 -47.87
C ILE A 212 20.94 -18.12 -48.29
N SER A 213 20.56 -18.98 -47.34
CA SER A 213 20.11 -20.35 -47.63
C SER A 213 18.90 -20.37 -48.57
N LYS A 214 17.95 -19.45 -48.42
CA LYS A 214 16.81 -19.33 -49.35
C LYS A 214 17.27 -19.01 -50.78
N LYS A 215 18.20 -18.06 -50.96
CA LYS A 215 18.74 -17.73 -52.29
C LYS A 215 19.48 -18.90 -52.94
N ILE A 216 20.30 -19.61 -52.16
CA ILE A 216 20.98 -20.83 -52.62
C ILE A 216 19.96 -21.85 -53.10
N SER A 217 18.85 -22.05 -52.37
CA SER A 217 17.77 -22.96 -52.79
C SER A 217 17.02 -22.52 -54.05
N GLU A 218 17.08 -21.22 -54.39
CA GLU A 218 16.50 -20.64 -55.60
C GLU A 218 17.49 -20.67 -56.79
N GLY A 219 18.69 -21.25 -56.62
CA GLY A 219 19.71 -21.41 -57.65
C GLY A 219 20.81 -20.35 -57.66
N ASP A 220 20.76 -19.35 -56.76
CA ASP A 220 21.78 -18.31 -56.59
C ASP A 220 22.85 -18.80 -55.59
N ILE A 221 23.81 -19.56 -56.11
CA ILE A 221 24.88 -20.22 -55.32
C ILE A 221 26.08 -19.30 -55.03
N ASP A 222 26.18 -18.15 -55.69
CA ASP A 222 27.30 -17.20 -55.52
C ASP A 222 27.17 -16.32 -54.24
N GLN A 223 26.24 -16.63 -53.35
CA GLN A 223 26.05 -15.87 -52.11
C GLN A 223 27.16 -16.14 -51.09
N GLU A 224 27.90 -15.10 -50.71
CA GLU A 224 28.99 -15.16 -49.72
C GLU A 224 28.49 -15.31 -48.27
N ILE A 225 29.00 -16.31 -47.55
CA ILE A 225 28.70 -16.59 -46.14
C ILE A 225 29.87 -16.11 -45.25
N ASP A 226 30.11 -14.79 -45.20
CA ASP A 226 31.11 -14.22 -44.26
C ASP A 226 30.49 -13.96 -42.87
N PHE A 227 30.76 -14.88 -41.94
CA PHE A 227 30.42 -14.76 -40.53
C PHE A 227 31.66 -14.96 -39.65
N LYS A 228 32.13 -13.88 -39.02
CA LYS A 228 33.30 -13.88 -38.12
C LYS A 228 32.97 -14.28 -36.68
N ASN A 229 31.76 -14.78 -36.42
CA ASN A 229 31.35 -15.21 -35.08
C ASN A 229 32.13 -16.46 -34.64
N LYS A 230 32.56 -16.47 -33.37
CA LYS A 230 33.25 -17.60 -32.73
C LYS A 230 32.32 -18.46 -31.87
N ASP A 231 31.02 -18.16 -31.88
CA ASP A 231 29.96 -18.88 -31.15
C ASP A 231 29.31 -19.97 -32.03
N GLU A 232 28.24 -20.58 -31.53
CA GLU A 232 27.47 -21.62 -32.20
C GLU A 232 26.88 -21.14 -33.54
N VAL A 233 26.54 -19.85 -33.64
CA VAL A 233 26.03 -19.26 -34.89
C VAL A 233 27.12 -19.19 -35.94
N GLY A 234 28.36 -18.89 -35.54
CA GLY A 234 29.53 -18.95 -36.41
C GLY A 234 29.85 -20.38 -36.89
N THR A 235 29.72 -21.37 -36.00
CA THR A 235 29.88 -22.79 -36.38
C THR A 235 28.83 -23.21 -37.40
N LEU A 236 27.56 -22.84 -37.17
CA LEU A 236 26.49 -23.10 -38.13
C LEU A 236 26.73 -22.45 -39.48
N ALA A 237 27.20 -21.19 -39.50
CA ALA A 237 27.54 -20.48 -40.73
C ALA A 237 28.61 -21.21 -41.54
N ARG A 238 29.69 -21.67 -40.89
CA ARG A 238 30.76 -22.44 -41.54
C ARG A 238 30.27 -23.78 -42.09
N SER A 239 29.41 -24.49 -41.35
CA SER A 239 28.81 -25.73 -41.83
C SER A 239 27.95 -25.51 -43.09
N PHE A 240 27.20 -24.40 -43.15
CA PHE A 240 26.44 -24.02 -44.34
C PHE A 240 27.34 -23.67 -45.53
N ASP A 241 28.45 -22.96 -45.30
CA ASP A 241 29.42 -22.62 -46.35
C ASP A 241 30.07 -23.87 -46.94
N ASN A 242 30.46 -24.83 -46.09
CA ASN A 242 30.97 -26.12 -46.54
C ASN A 242 29.97 -26.91 -47.37
N MET A 243 28.68 -26.91 -46.99
CA MET A 243 27.62 -27.58 -47.73
C MET A 243 27.40 -26.94 -49.10
N ARG A 244 27.39 -25.60 -49.18
CA ARG A 244 27.28 -24.86 -50.44
C ARG A 244 28.43 -25.23 -51.39
N ASN A 245 29.66 -25.31 -50.89
CA ASN A 245 30.84 -25.63 -51.71
C ASN A 245 30.87 -27.10 -52.18
N ALA A 246 29.99 -27.96 -51.64
CA ALA A 246 29.90 -29.38 -52.00
C ALA A 246 28.82 -29.67 -53.08
N ILE A 247 28.03 -28.66 -53.47
CA ILE A 247 27.02 -28.72 -54.54
C ILE A 247 27.59 -28.06 -55.79
#